data_AF-A0A182UZ95-F1
#
_entry.id   AF-A0A182UZ95-F1
#
_cell.length_a   1.000
_cell.length_b   1.000
_cell.length_c   1.000
_cell.angle_alpha   90.00
_cell.angle_beta   90.00
_cell.angle_gamma   90.00
#
_symmetry.space_group_name_H-M   'P 1'
#
loop_
_entity.id
_entity.type
_entity.pdbx_description
1 polymer ?
#
loop_
_entity_poly.entity_id
_entity_poly.type
_entity_poly.pdbx_seq_one_letter_code
_entity_poly.pdbx_strand_id
1 'polypeptide(L)'
;MNEVLKEMRRTNRFITKKAIFHYGKDRELGRPDWIMLYQGMVCLAANQVWWTAEVEEVFAKVRHGNKRAMKEYLQEQNRQLDELVLKVRANLTPNDRLKFKTIATIDVHARDIIEGFVRDSILDAHEFGWESQLRFYWIREMDNLYVLQCTGKICDESLSKFTCIHNFSKLIFY
;
A
#
# COMPACT_ATOMS: atom_id res chain seq x y z
N MET A 1 -28.63 16.76 -4.08
CA MET A 1 -27.50 16.38 -3.19
C MET A 1 -26.70 15.17 -3.70
N ASN A 2 -27.22 14.35 -4.63
CA ASN A 2 -26.56 13.11 -5.06
C ASN A 2 -25.51 13.28 -6.18
N GLU A 3 -25.61 14.31 -7.03
CA GLU A 3 -24.70 14.46 -8.18
C GLU A 3 -23.28 14.89 -7.77
N VAL A 4 -23.15 15.83 -6.82
CA VAL A 4 -21.83 16.24 -6.31
C VAL A 4 -21.09 15.06 -5.68
N LEU A 5 -21.79 14.20 -4.94
CA LEU A 5 -21.21 13.02 -4.32
C LEU A 5 -20.79 11.96 -5.36
N LYS A 6 -21.58 11.78 -6.43
CA LYS A 6 -21.20 10.91 -7.55
C LYS A 6 -19.94 11.42 -8.25
N GLU A 7 -19.87 12.71 -8.56
CA GLU A 7 -18.71 13.31 -9.23
C GLU A 7 -17.46 13.31 -8.34
N MET A 8 -17.63 13.51 -7.02
CA MET A 8 -16.53 13.34 -6.06
C MET A 8 -15.97 11.92 -6.08
N ARG A 9 -16.83 10.89 -6.06
CA ARG A 9 -16.41 9.48 -6.13
C ARG A 9 -15.72 9.14 -7.44
N ARG A 10 -16.28 9.61 -8.56
CA ARG A 10 -15.72 9.42 -9.90
C ARG A 10 -14.33 10.04 -10.03
N THR A 11 -14.19 11.26 -9.53
CA THR A 11 -12.91 11.98 -9.53
C THR A 11 -11.88 11.27 -8.65
N ASN A 12 -12.27 10.86 -7.43
CA ASN A 12 -11.37 10.14 -6.53
C ASN A 12 -10.88 8.82 -7.16
N ARG A 13 -11.80 8.05 -7.75
CA ARG A 13 -11.45 6.80 -8.46
C ARG A 13 -10.48 7.04 -9.61
N PHE A 14 -10.73 8.08 -10.42
CA PHE A 14 -9.84 8.44 -11.52
C PHE A 14 -8.44 8.82 -11.05
N ILE A 15 -8.34 9.63 -9.98
CA ILE A 15 -7.06 10.03 -9.41
C ILE A 15 -6.32 8.83 -8.82
N THR A 16 -7.01 7.91 -8.13
CA THR A 16 -6.43 6.68 -7.61
C THR A 16 -5.90 5.78 -8.72
N LYS A 17 -6.69 5.55 -9.77
CA LYS A 17 -6.24 4.81 -10.96
C LYS A 17 -4.97 5.40 -11.55
N LYS A 18 -4.96 6.73 -11.71
CA LYS A 18 -3.84 7.48 -12.26
C LYS A 18 -2.60 7.30 -11.37
N ALA A 19 -2.73 7.48 -10.06
CA ALA A 19 -1.64 7.31 -9.11
C ALA A 19 -1.01 5.91 -9.17
N ILE A 20 -1.84 4.85 -9.16
CA ILE A 20 -1.39 3.46 -9.27
C ILE A 20 -0.63 3.24 -10.58
N PHE A 21 -1.18 3.72 -11.70
CA PHE A 21 -0.56 3.57 -13.02
C PHE A 21 0.78 4.30 -13.13
N HIS A 22 0.86 5.55 -12.66
CA HIS A 22 2.10 6.34 -12.73
C HIS A 22 3.21 5.77 -11.86
N TYR A 23 2.89 5.23 -10.68
CA TYR A 23 3.91 4.60 -9.83
C TYR A 23 4.59 3.43 -10.55
N GLY A 24 3.83 2.59 -11.26
CA GLY A 24 4.39 1.44 -11.99
C GLY A 24 5.09 1.81 -13.30
N LYS A 25 4.64 2.89 -13.96
CA LYS A 25 5.17 3.30 -15.27
C LYS A 25 6.44 4.15 -15.16
N ASP A 26 6.43 5.13 -14.27
CA ASP A 26 7.46 6.17 -14.21
C ASP A 26 8.59 5.75 -13.26
N ARG A 27 9.39 4.76 -13.69
CA ARG A 27 10.50 4.19 -12.88
C ARG A 27 11.65 5.16 -12.61
N GLU A 28 11.71 6.29 -13.31
CA GLU A 28 12.71 7.33 -13.11
C GLU A 28 12.36 8.25 -11.94
N LEU A 29 11.10 8.26 -11.48
CA LEU A 29 10.66 9.10 -10.38
C LEU A 29 10.84 8.35 -9.05
N GLY A 30 11.63 8.91 -8.15
CA GLY A 30 11.79 8.36 -6.80
C GLY A 30 10.45 8.33 -6.05
N ARG A 31 10.25 7.28 -5.24
CA ARG A 31 9.02 7.10 -4.44
C ARG A 31 8.65 8.33 -3.61
N PRO A 32 9.59 9.04 -2.94
CA PRO A 32 9.25 10.27 -2.21
C PRO A 32 8.71 11.39 -3.10
N ASP A 33 9.19 11.51 -4.34
CA ASP A 33 8.74 12.54 -5.27
C ASP A 33 7.40 12.16 -5.91
N TRP A 34 7.17 10.88 -6.19
CA TRP A 34 5.84 10.39 -6.58
C TRP A 34 4.79 10.68 -5.51
N ILE A 35 5.11 10.46 -4.23
CA ILE A 35 4.21 10.77 -3.12
C ILE A 35 3.78 12.24 -3.18
N MET A 36 4.68 13.17 -3.50
CA MET A 36 4.36 14.60 -3.56
C MET A 36 3.30 14.95 -4.62
N LEU A 37 3.16 14.15 -5.68
CA LEU A 37 2.26 14.44 -6.80
C LEU A 37 0.77 14.19 -6.49
N TYR A 38 0.46 13.37 -5.48
CA TYR A 38 -0.90 12.91 -5.21
C TYR A 38 -1.36 13.20 -3.78
N GLN A 39 -2.66 13.13 -3.51
CA GLN A 39 -3.20 13.28 -2.16
C GLN A 39 -2.76 12.14 -1.25
N GLY A 40 -2.59 12.39 0.06
CA GLY A 40 -2.12 11.38 1.01
C GLY A 40 -2.95 10.10 1.01
N MET A 41 -4.29 10.21 1.00
CA MET A 41 -5.18 9.04 0.97
C MET A 41 -5.05 8.22 -0.32
N VAL A 42 -4.82 8.89 -1.45
CA VAL A 42 -4.57 8.23 -2.73
C VAL A 42 -3.22 7.51 -2.71
N CYS A 43 -2.17 8.16 -2.18
CA CYS A 43 -0.86 7.56 -2.02
C CYS A 43 -0.93 6.29 -1.17
N LEU A 44 -1.66 6.35 -0.05
CA LEU A 44 -1.84 5.19 0.85
C LEU A 44 -2.51 4.01 0.14
N ALA A 45 -3.62 4.25 -0.57
CA ALA A 45 -4.31 3.20 -1.31
C ALA A 45 -3.43 2.61 -2.41
N ALA A 46 -2.76 3.46 -3.20
CA ALA A 46 -1.86 3.01 -4.26
C ALA A 46 -0.65 2.24 -3.71
N ASN A 47 -0.08 2.69 -2.59
CA ASN A 47 1.01 2.00 -1.91
C ASN A 47 0.61 0.59 -1.48
N GLN A 48 -0.60 0.44 -0.92
CA GLN A 48 -1.11 -0.88 -0.50
C GLN A 48 -1.34 -1.82 -1.69
N VAL A 49 -1.78 -1.30 -2.84
CA VAL A 49 -1.92 -2.09 -4.07
C VAL A 49 -0.56 -2.62 -4.53
N TRP A 50 0.44 -1.75 -4.57
CA TRP A 50 1.79 -2.14 -4.99
C TRP A 50 2.47 -3.08 -4.00
N TRP A 51 2.36 -2.81 -2.70
CA TRP A 51 2.86 -3.71 -1.67
C TRP A 51 2.24 -5.12 -1.79
N THR A 52 0.92 -5.22 -2.02
CA THR A 52 0.24 -6.50 -2.23
C THR A 52 0.83 -7.23 -3.45
N ALA A 53 0.99 -6.53 -4.57
CA ALA A 53 1.53 -7.10 -5.80
C ALA A 53 2.99 -7.56 -5.64
N GLU A 54 3.82 -6.75 -4.99
CA GLU A 54 5.24 -7.05 -4.74
C GLU A 54 5.40 -8.28 -3.83
N VAL A 55 4.59 -8.39 -2.77
CA VAL A 55 4.62 -9.56 -1.88
C VAL A 55 4.19 -10.84 -2.61
N GLU A 56 3.13 -10.79 -3.42
CA GLU A 56 2.71 -11.94 -4.22
C GLU A 56 3.78 -12.35 -5.25
N GLU A 57 4.48 -11.38 -5.86
CA GLU A 57 5.62 -11.66 -6.74
C GLU A 57 6.77 -12.33 -5.98
N VAL A 58 7.04 -11.90 -4.75
CA VAL A 58 8.06 -12.51 -3.89
C VAL A 58 7.69 -13.95 -3.55
N PHE A 59 6.43 -14.24 -3.19
CA PHE A 59 5.96 -15.61 -2.99
C PHE A 59 6.12 -16.46 -4.26
N ALA A 60 5.82 -15.91 -5.44
CA ALA A 60 6.05 -16.61 -6.70
C ALA A 60 7.55 -16.93 -6.92
N LYS A 61 8.46 -15.99 -6.65
CA LYS A 61 9.92 -16.21 -6.72
C LYS A 61 10.39 -17.29 -5.76
N VAL A 62 9.85 -17.32 -4.54
CA VAL A 62 10.12 -18.38 -3.55
C VAL A 62 9.68 -19.74 -4.08
N ARG A 63 8.46 -19.83 -4.63
CA ARG A 63 7.92 -21.06 -5.23
C ARG A 63 8.75 -21.55 -6.42
N HIS A 64 9.32 -20.64 -7.19
CA HIS A 64 10.25 -20.94 -8.31
C HIS A 64 11.67 -21.29 -7.85
N GLY A 65 11.94 -21.34 -6.54
CA GLY A 65 13.19 -21.85 -5.97
C GLY A 65 14.10 -20.78 -5.33
N ASN A 66 13.79 -19.48 -5.47
CA ASN A 66 14.55 -18.44 -4.78
C ASN A 66 14.09 -18.28 -3.31
N LYS A 67 14.59 -19.16 -2.44
CA LYS A 67 14.29 -19.13 -0.99
C LYS A 67 14.75 -17.85 -0.28
N ARG A 68 15.61 -17.03 -0.92
CA ARG A 68 16.11 -15.77 -0.35
C ARG A 68 15.28 -14.55 -0.75
N ALA A 69 14.33 -14.71 -1.67
CA ALA A 69 13.54 -13.60 -2.22
C ALA A 69 12.84 -12.77 -1.14
N MET A 70 12.28 -13.40 -0.10
CA MET A 70 11.62 -12.68 1.00
C MET A 70 12.61 -11.82 1.81
N LYS A 71 13.82 -12.34 2.05
CA LYS A 71 14.88 -11.60 2.76
C LYS A 71 15.44 -10.46 1.92
N GLU A 72 15.58 -10.66 0.61
CA GLU A 72 15.99 -9.63 -0.34
C GLU A 72 14.93 -8.51 -0.40
N TYR A 73 13.65 -8.87 -0.42
CA TYR A 73 12.56 -7.90 -0.38
C TYR A 73 12.49 -7.12 0.94
N LEU A 74 12.76 -7.77 2.09
CA LEU A 74 12.87 -7.07 3.37
C LEU A 74 14.00 -6.02 3.36
N GLN A 75 15.13 -6.31 2.71
CA GLN A 75 16.23 -5.35 2.58
C GLN A 75 15.83 -4.17 1.69
N GLU A 76 15.09 -4.43 0.61
CA GLU A 76 14.54 -3.39 -0.26
C GLU A 76 13.57 -2.47 0.49
N GLN A 77 12.65 -3.03 1.28
CA GLN A 77 11.72 -2.25 2.09
C GLN A 77 12.42 -1.36 3.12
N ASN A 78 13.48 -1.86 3.76
CA ASN A 78 14.29 -1.05 4.67
C ASN A 78 14.92 0.14 3.95
N ARG A 79 15.49 -0.07 2.76
CA ARG A 79 16.06 1.02 1.95
C ARG A 79 15.01 2.07 1.59
N GLN A 80 13.83 1.64 1.13
CA GLN A 80 12.76 2.57 0.78
C GLN A 80 12.24 3.35 2.00
N LEU A 81 12.15 2.71 3.16
CA LEU A 81 11.78 3.38 4.41
C LEU A 81 12.82 4.43 4.82
N ASP A 82 14.10 4.13 4.69
CA ASP A 82 15.18 5.08 4.97
C ASP A 82 15.08 6.33 4.08
N GLU A 83 14.80 6.15 2.78
CA GLU A 83 14.57 7.27 1.84
C GLU A 83 13.38 8.15 2.27
N LEU A 84 12.28 7.54 2.72
CA LEU A 84 11.13 8.27 3.24
C LEU A 84 11.46 9.03 4.52
N VAL A 85 12.20 8.41 5.45
CA VAL A 85 12.64 9.05 6.70
C VAL A 85 13.55 10.25 6.41
N LEU A 86 14.44 10.14 5.43
CA LEU A 86 15.26 11.27 4.97
C LEU A 86 14.38 12.40 4.43
N LYS A 87 13.36 12.09 3.63
CA LYS A 87 12.41 13.10 3.12
C LYS A 87 11.62 13.76 4.26
N VAL A 88 11.18 12.99 5.27
CA VAL A 88 10.48 13.51 6.46
C VAL A 88 11.34 14.51 7.24
N ARG A 89 12.66 14.34 7.25
CA ARG A 89 13.61 15.24 7.94
C ARG A 89 13.92 16.51 7.13
N ALA A 90 13.62 16.54 5.84
CA ALA A 90 13.83 17.70 5.00
C ALA A 90 12.86 18.86 5.34
N ASN A 91 13.07 19.98 4.65
CA ASN A 91 12.19 21.14 4.72
C ASN A 91 10.91 20.87 3.91
N LEU A 92 9.85 20.46 4.63
CA LEU A 92 8.52 20.22 4.10
C LEU A 92 7.50 21.12 4.79
N THR A 93 6.41 21.41 4.09
CA THR A 93 5.24 22.05 4.70
C THR A 93 4.68 21.17 5.83
N PRO A 94 3.96 21.74 6.82
CA PRO A 94 3.36 20.94 7.89
C PRO A 94 2.45 19.81 7.37
N ASN A 95 1.70 20.07 6.29
CA ASN A 95 0.79 19.10 5.68
C ASN A 95 1.55 17.97 4.97
N ASP A 96 2.59 18.30 4.20
CA ASP A 96 3.40 17.28 3.52
C ASP A 96 4.16 16.43 4.53
N ARG A 97 4.69 17.04 5.59
CA ARG A 97 5.35 16.31 6.67
C ARG A 97 4.40 15.34 7.35
N LEU A 98 3.15 15.74 7.61
CA LEU A 98 2.13 14.84 8.16
C LEU A 98 1.86 13.67 7.21
N LYS A 99 1.67 13.95 5.91
CA LYS A 99 1.46 12.95 4.88
C LYS A 99 2.59 11.92 4.80
N PHE A 100 3.85 12.35 4.77
CA PHE A 100 4.99 11.42 4.77
C PHE A 100 5.09 10.63 6.08
N LYS A 101 4.85 11.25 7.23
CA LYS A 101 4.81 10.52 8.51
C LYS A 101 3.77 9.41 8.47
N THR A 102 2.56 9.70 7.99
CA THR A 102 1.49 8.70 7.88
C THR A 102 1.89 7.56 6.96
N ILE A 103 2.49 7.84 5.80
CA ILE A 103 2.96 6.80 4.88
C ILE A 103 4.07 5.97 5.51
N ALA A 104 5.06 6.60 6.14
CA ALA A 104 6.16 5.91 6.81
C ALA A 104 5.65 4.98 7.94
N THR A 105 4.63 5.39 8.70
CA THR A 105 4.01 4.52 9.72
C THR A 105 3.41 3.25 9.11
N ILE A 106 2.72 3.38 7.97
CA ILE A 106 2.14 2.23 7.26
C ILE A 106 3.23 1.32 6.69
N ASP A 107 4.32 1.90 6.17
CA ASP A 107 5.46 1.14 5.67
C ASP A 107 6.21 0.38 6.77
N VAL A 108 6.36 0.97 7.96
CA VAL A 108 6.93 0.25 9.12
C VAL A 108 6.10 -0.99 9.42
N HIS A 109 4.77 -0.84 9.47
CA HIS A 109 3.87 -1.99 9.69
C HIS A 109 3.99 -3.05 8.59
N ALA A 110 4.00 -2.62 7.32
CA ALA A 110 4.19 -3.50 6.17
C ALA A 110 5.52 -4.28 6.27
N ARG A 111 6.61 -3.61 6.69
CA ARG A 111 7.92 -4.22 6.91
C ARG A 111 7.91 -5.22 8.06
N ASP A 112 7.28 -4.88 9.18
CA ASP A 112 7.23 -5.76 10.36
C ASP A 112 6.47 -7.06 10.03
N ILE A 113 5.47 -7.01 9.14
CA ILE A 113 4.81 -8.21 8.60
C ILE A 113 5.81 -9.08 7.81
N ILE A 114 6.59 -8.48 6.90
CA ILE A 114 7.60 -9.22 6.11
C ILE A 114 8.73 -9.77 6.98
N GLU A 115 9.16 -9.02 8.00
CA GLU A 115 10.11 -9.51 8.99
C GLU A 115 9.56 -10.74 9.73
N GLY A 116 8.27 -10.71 10.10
CA GLY A 116 7.55 -11.86 10.63
C GLY A 116 7.59 -13.05 9.67
N PHE A 117 7.33 -12.84 8.37
CA PHE A 117 7.36 -13.90 7.36
C PHE A 117 8.76 -14.52 7.23
N VAL A 118 9.82 -13.72 7.27
CA VAL A 118 11.20 -14.21 7.23
C VAL A 118 11.54 -15.02 8.49
N ARG A 119 11.13 -14.54 9.67
CA ARG A 119 11.38 -15.22 10.96
C ARG A 119 10.65 -16.56 11.03
N ASP A 120 9.36 -16.56 10.66
CA ASP A 120 8.48 -17.70 10.80
C ASP A 120 8.54 -18.65 9.57
N SER A 121 9.40 -18.33 8.59
CA SER A 121 9.60 -19.09 7.35
C SER A 121 8.30 -19.33 6.58
N ILE A 122 7.47 -18.28 6.48
CA ILE A 122 6.26 -18.25 5.68
C ILE A 122 6.67 -18.12 4.21
N LEU A 123 6.44 -19.17 3.43
CA LEU A 123 6.93 -19.29 2.05
C LEU A 123 5.80 -19.46 1.02
N ASP A 124 4.57 -19.63 1.48
CA ASP A 124 3.39 -19.78 0.61
C ASP A 124 2.35 -18.67 0.87
N ALA A 125 1.76 -18.17 -0.22
CA ALA A 125 0.69 -17.19 -0.20
C ALA A 125 -0.63 -17.75 0.36
N HIS A 126 -0.78 -19.08 0.46
CA HIS A 126 -1.92 -19.72 1.11
C HIS A 126 -1.81 -19.83 2.63
N GLU A 127 -0.69 -19.39 3.21
CA GLU A 127 -0.54 -19.41 4.66
C GLU A 127 -1.38 -18.31 5.31
N PHE A 128 -2.02 -18.66 6.43
CA PHE A 128 -2.90 -17.75 7.17
C PHE A 128 -2.21 -16.44 7.57
N GLY A 129 -0.88 -16.46 7.77
CA GLY A 129 -0.11 -15.25 8.05
C GLY A 129 -0.26 -14.18 6.98
N TRP A 130 -0.29 -14.57 5.69
CA TRP A 130 -0.56 -13.67 4.57
C TRP A 130 -2.06 -13.46 4.33
N GLU A 131 -2.86 -14.53 4.42
CA GLU A 131 -4.29 -14.45 4.13
C GLU A 131 -5.05 -13.52 5.10
N SER A 132 -4.58 -13.42 6.35
CA SER A 132 -5.16 -12.55 7.38
C SER A 132 -4.90 -11.05 7.17
N GLN A 133 -3.93 -10.69 6.32
CA GLN A 133 -3.62 -9.30 6.00
C GLN A 133 -4.62 -8.70 5.02
N LEU A 134 -4.75 -7.37 5.04
CA LEU A 134 -5.56 -6.64 4.06
C LEU A 134 -4.80 -6.47 2.77
N ARG A 135 -5.35 -7.03 1.69
CA ARG A 135 -4.75 -7.04 0.36
C ARG A 135 -5.54 -6.17 -0.59
N PHE A 136 -4.85 -5.25 -1.24
CA PHE A 136 -5.47 -4.25 -2.10
C PHE A 136 -5.21 -4.60 -3.55
N TYR A 137 -6.27 -4.64 -4.36
CA TYR A 137 -6.20 -4.98 -5.77
C TYR A 137 -6.90 -3.92 -6.60
N TRP A 138 -6.23 -3.48 -7.65
CA TRP A 138 -6.89 -2.72 -8.70
C TRP A 138 -7.38 -3.67 -9.79
N ILE A 139 -8.69 -3.90 -9.85
CA ILE A 139 -9.29 -4.79 -10.87
C ILE A 139 -9.57 -3.96 -12.13
N ARG A 140 -8.87 -4.28 -13.22
CA ARG A 140 -8.95 -3.51 -14.48
C ARG A 140 -10.32 -3.61 -15.14
N GLU A 141 -10.96 -4.77 -15.05
CA GLU A 141 -12.28 -5.05 -15.65
C GLU A 141 -13.38 -4.20 -15.02
N MET A 142 -13.29 -3.98 -13.71
CA MET A 142 -14.28 -3.23 -12.92
C MET A 142 -13.86 -1.77 -12.68
N ASP A 143 -12.64 -1.42 -13.10
CA ASP A 143 -11.98 -0.13 -12.89
C ASP A 143 -12.13 0.37 -11.45
N ASN A 144 -11.87 -0.51 -10.47
CA ASN A 144 -12.12 -0.23 -9.07
C ASN A 144 -11.09 -0.87 -8.15
N LEU A 145 -10.98 -0.28 -6.96
CA LEU A 145 -10.18 -0.81 -5.86
C LEU A 145 -10.98 -1.86 -5.08
N TYR A 146 -10.36 -3.01 -4.87
CA TYR A 146 -10.88 -4.11 -4.07
C TYR A 146 -9.96 -4.34 -2.88
N VAL A 147 -10.56 -4.56 -1.73
CA VAL A 147 -9.83 -4.94 -0.52
C VAL A 147 -10.27 -6.34 -0.12
N LEU A 148 -9.31 -7.25 -0.02
CA LEU A 148 -9.54 -8.63 0.38
C LEU A 148 -8.92 -8.85 1.77
N GLN A 149 -9.63 -9.62 2.59
CA GLN A 149 -9.10 -10.14 3.85
C GLN A 149 -9.66 -11.55 4.04
N CYS A 150 -8.79 -12.53 4.23
CA CYS A 150 -9.16 -13.94 4.21
C CYS A 150 -10.02 -14.28 2.98
N THR A 151 -11.08 -15.07 3.15
CA THR A 151 -12.08 -15.39 2.12
C THR A 151 -13.07 -14.24 1.82
N GLY A 152 -12.99 -13.12 2.55
CA GLY A 152 -13.86 -11.97 2.41
C GLY A 152 -13.41 -11.01 1.30
N LYS A 153 -14.39 -10.46 0.55
CA LYS A 153 -14.17 -9.45 -0.48
C LYS A 153 -14.93 -8.16 -0.15
N ILE A 154 -14.24 -7.01 -0.12
CA ILE A 154 -14.83 -5.70 0.13
C ILE A 154 -14.58 -4.80 -1.11
N CYS A 155 -15.64 -4.20 -1.64
CA CYS A 155 -15.58 -3.28 -2.78
C CYS A 155 -15.66 -1.82 -2.30
N ASP A 156 -14.91 -0.91 -2.94
CA ASP A 156 -14.76 0.52 -2.58
C ASP A 156 -16.07 1.30 -2.32
N GLU A 157 -17.22 0.89 -2.88
CA GLU A 157 -18.49 1.58 -2.62
C GLU A 157 -18.91 1.59 -1.14
N SER A 158 -18.46 0.61 -0.34
CA SER A 158 -18.70 0.57 1.11
C SER A 158 -17.57 1.18 1.95
N LEU A 159 -16.39 1.46 1.38
CA LEU A 159 -15.30 2.16 2.09
C LEU A 159 -15.65 3.60 2.43
N SER A 160 -16.64 4.19 1.74
CA SER A 160 -17.21 5.49 2.14
C SER A 160 -18.03 5.45 3.44
N LYS A 161 -18.39 4.26 3.94
CA LYS A 161 -19.06 4.07 5.24
C LYS A 161 -18.13 3.59 6.35
N PHE A 162 -16.92 3.14 6.03
CA PHE A 162 -15.96 2.70 7.03
C PHE A 162 -14.73 3.58 7.03
N THR A 163 -14.53 4.19 8.19
CA THR A 163 -13.35 4.76 8.83
C THR A 163 -12.07 3.90 8.70
N CYS A 164 -11.95 2.96 7.75
CA CYS A 164 -10.90 1.95 7.70
C CYS A 164 -9.52 2.53 7.39
N ILE A 165 -9.43 3.55 6.53
CA ILE A 165 -8.14 4.23 6.28
C ILE A 165 -7.75 5.17 7.45
N HIS A 166 -8.75 5.79 8.09
CA HIS A 166 -8.52 6.62 9.29
C HIS A 166 -8.30 5.78 10.56
N ASN A 167 -8.77 4.53 10.57
CA ASN A 167 -8.55 3.55 11.62
C ASN A 167 -7.28 2.73 11.40
N PHE A 168 -6.69 2.67 10.21
CA PHE A 168 -5.36 2.07 10.04
C PHE A 168 -4.29 2.82 10.85
N SER A 169 -4.39 4.15 10.88
CA SER A 169 -3.57 4.97 11.78
C SER A 169 -3.99 4.87 13.25
N LYS A 170 -5.20 4.38 13.59
CA LYS A 170 -5.63 4.19 14.99
C LYS A 170 -5.39 2.76 15.52
N LEU A 171 -5.33 1.75 14.65
CA LEU A 171 -5.04 0.36 15.02
C LEU A 171 -3.57 0.15 15.39
N ILE A 172 -2.67 1.05 14.99
CA ILE A 172 -1.24 0.99 15.32
C ILE A 172 -0.93 1.72 16.65
N PHE A 173 -1.91 2.42 17.25
CA PHE A 173 -1.75 3.18 18.50
C PHE A 173 -2.64 2.69 19.66
N TYR A 174 -3.12 1.44 19.62
CA TYR A 174 -3.72 0.76 20.78
C TYR A 174 -3.12 -0.63 20.95
#